data_AF-A0A3B8SUD7-F1
#
_entry.id   AF-A0A3B8SUD7-F1
#
_cell.length_a   1.000
_cell.length_b   1.000
_cell.length_c   1.000
_cell.angle_alpha   90.00
_cell.angle_beta   90.00
_cell.angle_gamma   90.00
#
_symmetry.space_group_name_H-M   'P 1'
#
loop_
_entity.id
_entity.type
_entity.pdbx_description
1 polymer ?
#
loop_
_entity_poly.entity_id
_entity_poly.type
_entity_poly.pdbx_seq_one_letter_code
_entity_poly.pdbx_strand_id
1 'polypeptide(L)'
;MVKWKLYWVASDGCEDCFVVAKNSRSARRIEKDMNGFEDDDLKVTKVIDIPDKYEKIANEKFHKWSIKNRCNQHLDIDSLNAWPYYAEDWLLKKLGAEFRFIDGEKQTLIDDVVYAPNKIYPIGLKAMKGLYELTGEKVLNISNVTYEGIEKAIENMLGYCLTLIHDIENDITNSFIFAIENEKYKNYSIEEVTKYWKNKLTFGRLIELMENRFDIDSCVRKSLELFLVQRNKIAHGLTKDERYDIETFWGQKELVGYLCTFINNAILLKEVSESAYIASMSLGYHLMQKENKNNKKFLKDLNDFHSDPYIKEKLSLFFDTFKLK
;
A
#
# COMPACT_ATOMS: atom_id res chain seq x y z
N MET A 1 -12.72 -17.78 -31.90
CA MET A 1 -11.61 -16.88 -32.25
C MET A 1 -10.92 -16.40 -30.98
N VAL A 2 -9.61 -16.16 -31.02
CA VAL A 2 -8.88 -15.60 -29.86
C VAL A 2 -9.27 -14.15 -29.67
N LYS A 3 -9.76 -13.76 -28.48
CA LYS A 3 -10.16 -12.38 -28.17
C LYS A 3 -8.97 -11.43 -28.08
N TRP A 4 -9.16 -10.21 -28.59
CA TRP A 4 -8.25 -9.09 -28.38
C TRP A 4 -8.26 -8.66 -26.91
N LYS A 5 -7.11 -8.21 -26.41
CA LYS A 5 -6.93 -7.81 -25.02
C LYS A 5 -6.10 -6.53 -24.98
N LEU A 6 -6.39 -5.71 -23.99
CA LEU A 6 -5.59 -4.54 -23.66
C LEU A 6 -4.51 -4.96 -22.66
N TYR A 7 -3.28 -4.57 -22.94
CA TYR A 7 -2.13 -4.76 -22.06
C TYR A 7 -1.53 -3.40 -21.72
N TRP A 8 -0.95 -3.31 -20.53
CA TRP A 8 0.03 -2.28 -20.19
C TRP A 8 1.41 -2.91 -20.34
N VAL A 9 2.26 -2.29 -21.14
CA VAL A 9 3.66 -2.70 -21.30
C VAL A 9 4.51 -1.64 -20.62
N ALA A 10 5.21 -2.02 -19.56
CA ALA A 10 6.16 -1.17 -18.87
C ALA A 10 7.59 -1.55 -19.30
N SER A 11 8.40 -0.53 -19.56
CA SER A 11 9.80 -0.65 -19.99
C SER A 11 10.73 0.06 -19.00
N ASP A 12 11.20 1.25 -19.33
CA ASP A 12 12.06 2.13 -18.52
C ASP A 12 11.28 3.22 -17.76
N GLY A 13 9.96 3.23 -17.92
CA GLY A 13 9.08 4.24 -17.33
C GLY A 13 9.08 5.59 -18.04
N CYS A 14 9.65 5.69 -19.24
CA CYS A 14 9.46 6.82 -20.14
C CYS A 14 8.48 6.47 -21.27
N GLU A 15 8.48 5.22 -21.72
CA GLU A 15 7.67 4.75 -22.86
C GLU A 15 6.53 3.79 -22.47
N ASP A 16 6.19 3.71 -21.17
CA ASP A 16 5.12 2.83 -20.71
C ASP A 16 3.79 3.14 -21.40
N CYS A 17 3.16 2.11 -21.98
CA CYS A 17 2.05 2.31 -22.90
C CYS A 17 0.99 1.20 -22.86
N PHE A 18 -0.19 1.53 -23.40
CA PHE A 18 -1.25 0.55 -23.63
C PHE A 18 -1.12 -0.07 -25.02
N VAL A 19 -1.16 -1.40 -25.08
CA VAL A 19 -1.00 -2.19 -26.31
C VAL A 19 -2.18 -3.14 -26.49
N VAL A 20 -2.73 -3.20 -27.70
CA VAL A 20 -3.76 -4.18 -28.08
C VAL A 20 -3.09 -5.41 -28.69
N ALA A 21 -3.30 -6.57 -28.07
CA ALA A 21 -2.72 -7.82 -28.56
C ALA A 21 -3.57 -9.06 -28.22
N LYS A 22 -3.29 -10.20 -28.86
CA LYS A 22 -3.99 -11.47 -28.55
C LYS A 22 -3.46 -12.13 -27.27
N ASN A 23 -2.17 -11.98 -26.99
CA ASN A 23 -1.46 -12.56 -25.84
C ASN A 23 -0.29 -11.64 -25.41
N SER A 24 0.26 -11.87 -24.21
CA SER A 24 1.34 -11.06 -23.62
C SER A 24 2.61 -11.07 -24.47
N ARG A 25 2.97 -12.21 -25.08
CA ARG A 25 4.12 -12.32 -25.98
C ARG A 25 3.99 -11.40 -27.19
N SER A 26 2.78 -11.27 -27.74
CA SER A 26 2.50 -10.38 -28.87
C SER A 26 2.52 -8.91 -28.44
N ALA A 27 2.04 -8.59 -27.24
CA ALA A 27 2.12 -7.23 -26.70
C ALA A 27 3.58 -6.81 -26.47
N ARG A 28 4.40 -7.67 -25.87
CA ARG A 28 5.83 -7.43 -25.68
C ARG A 28 6.56 -7.19 -27.00
N ARG A 29 6.24 -8.01 -28.01
CA ARG A 29 6.87 -7.93 -29.32
C ARG A 29 6.66 -6.57 -30.00
N ILE A 30 5.54 -5.88 -29.74
CA ILE A 30 5.30 -4.55 -30.31
C ILE A 30 6.35 -3.55 -29.82
N GLU A 31 6.63 -3.52 -28.51
CA GLU A 31 7.68 -2.65 -27.96
C GLU A 31 9.07 -3.03 -28.44
N LYS A 32 9.37 -4.32 -28.51
CA LYS A 32 10.64 -4.82 -29.06
C LYS A 32 10.84 -4.40 -30.52
N ASP A 33 9.83 -4.62 -31.36
CA ASP A 33 9.93 -4.38 -32.80
C ASP A 33 9.87 -2.87 -33.13
N MET A 34 9.16 -2.05 -32.33
CA MET A 34 9.01 -0.61 -32.57
C MET A 34 10.10 0.26 -31.92
N ASN A 35 10.51 -0.07 -30.70
CA ASN A 35 11.42 0.78 -29.91
C ASN A 35 12.77 0.10 -29.61
N GLY A 36 12.93 -1.18 -29.96
CA GLY A 36 14.21 -1.90 -29.84
C GLY A 36 14.55 -2.39 -28.42
N PHE A 37 13.58 -2.43 -27.51
CA PHE A 37 13.76 -2.99 -26.16
C PHE A 37 14.06 -4.48 -26.19
N GLU A 38 14.85 -4.96 -25.24
CA GLU A 38 15.04 -6.39 -25.03
C GLU A 38 13.87 -7.01 -24.26
N ASP A 39 13.66 -8.32 -24.42
CA ASP A 39 12.51 -9.00 -23.83
C ASP A 39 12.50 -8.96 -22.30
N ASP A 40 13.68 -8.93 -21.69
CA ASP A 40 13.88 -8.92 -20.23
C ASP A 40 13.60 -7.55 -19.61
N ASP A 41 13.63 -6.48 -20.42
CA ASP A 41 13.33 -5.11 -19.99
C ASP A 41 11.82 -4.82 -19.97
N LEU A 42 10.99 -5.74 -20.49
CA LEU A 42 9.57 -5.49 -20.75
C LEU A 42 8.64 -6.30 -19.82
N LYS A 43 7.93 -5.57 -18.95
CA LYS A 43 6.88 -6.11 -18.09
C LYS A 43 5.50 -5.90 -18.70
N VAL A 44 4.81 -7.00 -19.00
CA VAL A 44 3.47 -6.97 -19.63
C VAL A 44 2.40 -7.35 -18.63
N THR A 45 1.44 -6.45 -18.40
CA THR A 45 0.29 -6.66 -17.51
C THR A 45 -1.01 -6.68 -18.33
N LYS A 46 -1.81 -7.74 -18.24
CA LYS A 46 -3.15 -7.77 -18.86
C LYS A 46 -4.06 -6.80 -18.10
N VAL A 47 -4.71 -5.90 -18.83
CA VAL A 47 -5.65 -4.91 -18.29
C VAL A 47 -7.08 -5.44 -18.37
N ILE A 48 -7.60 -5.68 -19.57
CA ILE A 48 -8.97 -6.15 -19.80
C ILE A 48 -9.10 -6.86 -21.16
N ASP A 49 -10.09 -7.73 -21.30
CA ASP A 49 -10.48 -8.27 -22.60
C ASP A 49 -11.28 -7.22 -23.40
N ILE A 50 -10.93 -7.04 -24.68
CA ILE A 50 -11.58 -6.06 -25.56
C ILE A 50 -12.80 -6.72 -26.20
N PRO A 51 -14.00 -6.13 -26.10
CA PRO A 51 -15.17 -6.62 -26.82
C PRO A 51 -14.97 -6.65 -28.34
N ASP A 52 -15.33 -7.76 -28.98
CA ASP A 52 -15.11 -8.00 -30.42
C ASP A 52 -15.73 -6.89 -31.32
N LYS A 53 -16.80 -6.22 -30.85
CA LYS A 53 -17.41 -5.09 -31.56
C LYS A 53 -16.44 -3.94 -31.83
N TYR A 54 -15.39 -3.76 -31.02
CA TYR A 54 -14.44 -2.66 -31.18
C TYR A 54 -13.38 -2.93 -32.26
N GLU A 55 -13.16 -4.19 -32.65
CA GLU A 55 -12.26 -4.53 -33.76
C GLU A 55 -12.75 -3.94 -35.09
N LYS A 56 -14.05 -4.04 -35.36
CA LYS A 56 -14.66 -3.44 -36.55
C LYS A 56 -14.46 -1.93 -36.59
N ILE A 57 -14.68 -1.26 -35.45
CA ILE A 57 -14.50 0.20 -35.33
C ILE A 57 -13.03 0.59 -35.54
N ALA A 58 -12.10 -0.20 -35.00
CA ALA A 58 -10.67 0.04 -35.17
C ALA A 58 -10.26 -0.09 -36.65
N ASN A 59 -10.68 -1.16 -37.32
CA ASN A 59 -10.41 -1.38 -38.74
C ASN A 59 -10.98 -0.24 -39.60
N GLU A 60 -12.24 0.17 -39.38
CA GLU A 60 -12.85 1.29 -40.09
C GLU A 60 -12.08 2.60 -39.91
N LYS A 61 -11.61 2.90 -38.69
CA LYS A 61 -10.79 4.09 -38.40
C LYS A 61 -9.44 4.02 -39.11
N PHE A 62 -8.78 2.87 -39.04
CA PHE A 62 -7.48 2.65 -39.66
C PHE A 62 -7.55 2.72 -41.18
N HIS A 63 -8.60 2.17 -41.80
CA HIS A 63 -8.87 2.28 -43.24
C HIS A 63 -8.98 3.74 -43.67
N LYS A 64 -9.81 4.53 -42.96
CA LYS A 64 -9.98 5.97 -43.24
C LYS A 64 -8.66 6.73 -43.11
N TRP A 65 -7.88 6.45 -42.08
CA TRP A 65 -6.56 7.07 -41.88
C TRP A 65 -5.59 6.69 -43.00
N SER A 66 -5.57 5.42 -43.40
CA SER A 66 -4.63 4.91 -44.40
C SER A 66 -4.91 5.44 -45.81
N ILE A 67 -6.19 5.61 -46.18
CA ILE A 67 -6.61 6.28 -47.42
C ILE A 67 -6.13 7.74 -47.41
N LYS A 68 -6.36 8.47 -46.29
CA LYS A 68 -5.98 9.87 -46.17
C LYS A 68 -4.47 10.10 -46.30
N ASN A 69 -3.67 9.20 -45.74
CA ASN A 69 -2.20 9.31 -45.71
C ASN A 69 -1.49 8.59 -46.86
N ARG A 70 -2.25 7.99 -47.82
CA ARG A 70 -1.73 7.26 -48.98
C ARG A 70 -0.77 6.11 -48.61
N CYS A 71 -0.94 5.49 -47.44
CA CYS A 71 -0.13 4.35 -47.00
C CYS A 71 -0.43 3.07 -47.80
N ASN A 72 -1.51 3.05 -48.58
CA ASN A 72 -2.08 1.86 -49.22
C ASN A 72 -1.82 1.79 -50.73
N GLN A 73 -0.84 2.52 -51.26
CA GLN A 73 -0.60 2.56 -52.72
C GLN A 73 -0.33 1.17 -53.34
N HIS A 74 0.02 0.17 -52.51
CA HIS A 74 0.33 -1.19 -52.93
C HIS A 74 -0.34 -2.30 -52.07
N LEU A 75 -1.31 -1.97 -51.21
CA LEU A 75 -1.96 -2.93 -50.30
C LEU A 75 -3.45 -3.01 -50.57
N ASP A 76 -4.00 -4.23 -50.51
CA ASP A 76 -5.44 -4.45 -50.53
C ASP A 76 -6.06 -3.87 -49.26
N ILE A 77 -6.92 -2.86 -49.43
CA ILE A 77 -7.51 -2.10 -48.33
C ILE A 77 -8.37 -3.01 -47.44
N ASP A 78 -9.04 -4.01 -48.02
CA ASP A 78 -9.92 -4.91 -47.28
C ASP A 78 -9.14 -5.89 -46.39
N SER A 79 -7.83 -6.04 -46.63
CA SER A 79 -6.93 -6.88 -45.83
C SER A 79 -6.24 -6.13 -44.66
N LEU A 80 -6.39 -4.80 -44.59
CA LEU A 80 -5.76 -3.99 -43.56
C LEU A 80 -6.48 -4.15 -42.22
N ASN A 81 -5.73 -4.59 -41.21
CA ASN A 81 -6.22 -4.68 -39.83
C ASN A 81 -5.51 -3.66 -38.95
N ALA A 82 -6.27 -3.01 -38.07
CA ALA A 82 -5.78 -1.97 -37.18
C ALA A 82 -4.99 -2.52 -35.98
N TRP A 83 -5.19 -3.79 -35.62
CA TRP A 83 -4.56 -4.42 -34.45
C TRP A 83 -3.75 -5.65 -34.89
N PRO A 84 -2.63 -5.95 -34.20
CA PRO A 84 -2.21 -5.43 -32.90
C PRO A 84 -1.30 -4.20 -32.97
N TYR A 85 -1.53 -3.16 -32.16
CA TYR A 85 -0.65 -1.96 -32.01
C TYR A 85 -1.02 -1.19 -30.72
N TYR A 86 -0.43 -0.01 -30.51
CA TYR A 86 -0.80 0.92 -29.44
C TYR A 86 -2.31 1.19 -29.38
N ALA A 87 -2.84 1.18 -28.17
CA ALA A 87 -4.23 1.52 -27.94
C ALA A 87 -4.44 3.03 -28.05
N GLU A 88 -5.32 3.45 -28.96
CA GLU A 88 -5.73 4.84 -29.06
C GLU A 88 -6.67 5.25 -27.90
N ASP A 89 -6.64 6.54 -27.52
CA ASP A 89 -7.48 7.11 -26.46
C ASP A 89 -8.98 6.80 -26.64
N TRP A 90 -9.50 6.70 -27.87
CA TRP A 90 -10.92 6.38 -28.09
C TRP A 90 -11.28 4.98 -27.59
N LEU A 91 -10.37 4.01 -27.74
CA LEU A 91 -10.59 2.64 -27.30
C LEU A 91 -10.58 2.60 -25.78
N LEU A 92 -9.58 3.25 -25.18
CA LEU A 92 -9.47 3.37 -23.72
C LEU A 92 -10.73 3.98 -23.12
N LYS A 93 -11.22 5.11 -23.65
CA LYS A 93 -12.50 5.73 -23.24
C LYS A 93 -13.69 4.77 -23.36
N LYS A 94 -13.75 3.99 -24.44
CA LYS A 94 -14.81 2.98 -24.66
C LYS A 94 -14.70 1.75 -23.75
N LEU A 95 -13.53 1.53 -23.15
CA LEU A 95 -13.29 0.53 -22.11
C LEU A 95 -13.47 1.10 -20.69
N GLY A 96 -13.92 2.36 -20.57
CA GLY A 96 -14.18 3.01 -19.28
C GLY A 96 -12.94 3.69 -18.68
N ALA A 97 -11.93 4.00 -19.49
CA ALA A 97 -10.76 4.71 -18.98
C ALA A 97 -11.08 6.18 -18.68
N GLU A 98 -10.60 6.64 -17.52
CA GLU A 98 -10.54 8.04 -17.13
C GLU A 98 -9.08 8.53 -17.21
N PHE A 99 -8.87 9.80 -17.52
CA PHE A 99 -7.54 10.40 -17.64
C PHE A 99 -7.41 11.62 -16.77
N ARG A 100 -6.25 11.78 -16.12
CA ARG A 100 -5.89 13.01 -15.41
C ARG A 100 -4.39 13.27 -15.53
N PHE A 101 -3.99 14.47 -15.14
CA PHE A 101 -2.59 14.87 -15.07
C PHE A 101 -2.32 15.39 -13.67
N ILE A 102 -1.47 14.68 -12.92
CA ILE A 102 -1.10 15.01 -11.53
C ILE A 102 0.41 14.85 -11.42
N ASP A 103 1.07 15.74 -10.68
CA ASP A 103 2.53 15.71 -10.43
C ASP A 103 3.37 15.65 -11.72
N GLY A 104 2.90 16.25 -12.81
CA GLY A 104 3.63 16.22 -14.10
C GLY A 104 3.44 14.94 -14.91
N GLU A 105 2.61 13.99 -14.47
CA GLU A 105 2.44 12.68 -15.09
C GLU A 105 1.00 12.48 -15.62
N LYS A 106 0.86 11.96 -16.84
CA LYS A 106 -0.43 11.47 -17.34
C LYS A 106 -0.75 10.15 -16.64
N GLN A 107 -1.91 10.11 -15.97
CA GLN A 107 -2.42 8.90 -15.34
C GLN A 107 -3.68 8.45 -16.05
N THR A 108 -3.85 7.14 -16.14
CA THR A 108 -5.04 6.50 -16.71
C THR A 108 -5.64 5.54 -15.70
N LEU A 109 -6.90 5.76 -15.33
CA LEU A 109 -7.66 4.84 -14.48
C LEU A 109 -8.51 3.95 -15.36
N ILE A 110 -8.38 2.64 -15.20
CA ILE A 110 -9.29 1.67 -15.81
C ILE A 110 -9.51 0.50 -14.86
N ASP A 111 -10.78 0.16 -14.64
CA ASP A 111 -11.19 -0.94 -13.75
C ASP A 111 -10.45 -0.87 -12.40
N ASP A 112 -10.51 0.29 -11.74
CA ASP A 112 -9.92 0.54 -10.41
C ASP A 112 -8.41 0.28 -10.30
N VAL A 113 -7.68 0.37 -11.41
CA VAL A 113 -6.22 0.35 -11.45
C VAL A 113 -5.74 1.62 -12.12
N VAL A 114 -4.83 2.31 -11.45
CA VAL A 114 -4.14 3.47 -12.01
C VAL A 114 -2.90 2.98 -12.74
N TYR A 115 -2.77 3.40 -13.98
CA TYR A 115 -1.60 3.20 -14.82
C TYR A 115 -0.94 4.55 -15.05
N ALA A 116 0.32 4.63 -14.66
CA ALA A 116 1.20 5.75 -14.88
C ALA A 116 2.62 5.22 -15.11
N PRO A 117 3.52 6.02 -15.69
CA PRO A 117 4.89 5.57 -15.90
C PRO A 117 5.53 5.12 -14.57
N ASN A 118 6.17 3.94 -14.58
CA ASN A 118 6.73 3.27 -13.38
C ASN A 118 5.76 2.93 -12.24
N LYS A 119 4.45 3.17 -12.40
CA LYS A 119 3.48 3.09 -11.30
C LYS A 119 2.18 2.43 -11.77
N ILE A 120 1.95 1.22 -11.28
CA ILE A 120 0.67 0.52 -11.44
C ILE A 120 0.18 0.13 -10.07
N TYR A 121 -0.99 0.62 -9.67
CA TYR A 121 -1.53 0.32 -8.35
C TYR A 121 -3.06 0.26 -8.34
N PRO A 122 -3.64 -0.67 -7.56
CA PRO A 122 -5.09 -0.75 -7.39
C PRO A 122 -5.58 0.37 -6.47
N ILE A 123 -6.79 0.85 -6.75
CA ILE A 123 -7.52 1.82 -5.93
C ILE A 123 -8.96 1.34 -5.71
N GLY A 124 -9.79 2.11 -5.01
CA GLY A 124 -11.23 1.84 -4.87
C GLY A 124 -11.55 0.42 -4.43
N LEU A 125 -12.56 -0.20 -5.05
CA LEU A 125 -13.03 -1.54 -4.68
C LEU A 125 -11.97 -2.63 -4.89
N LYS A 126 -11.04 -2.48 -5.84
CA LYS A 126 -9.93 -3.44 -6.00
C LYS A 126 -8.93 -3.40 -4.85
N ALA A 127 -8.56 -2.20 -4.40
CA ALA A 127 -7.69 -2.05 -3.23
C ALA A 127 -8.36 -2.62 -1.97
N MET A 128 -9.65 -2.37 -1.80
CA MET A 128 -10.46 -2.97 -0.74
C MET A 128 -10.38 -4.50 -0.80
N LYS A 129 -10.72 -5.12 -1.94
CA LYS A 129 -10.65 -6.59 -2.07
C LYS A 129 -9.28 -7.16 -1.72
N GLY A 130 -8.20 -6.52 -2.18
CA GLY A 130 -6.84 -6.92 -1.82
C GLY A 130 -6.58 -6.86 -0.32
N LEU A 131 -7.08 -5.83 0.38
CA LEU A 131 -7.00 -5.78 1.84
C LEU A 131 -7.80 -6.91 2.49
N TYR A 132 -9.04 -7.17 2.06
CA TYR A 132 -9.87 -8.25 2.60
C TYR A 132 -9.21 -9.62 2.44
N GLU A 133 -8.62 -9.89 1.29
CA GLU A 133 -7.91 -11.16 1.03
C GLU A 133 -6.73 -11.37 1.99
N LEU A 134 -6.08 -10.29 2.41
CA LEU A 134 -4.96 -10.34 3.36
C LEU A 134 -5.43 -10.45 4.82
N THR A 135 -6.47 -9.72 5.21
CA THR A 135 -6.84 -9.55 6.61
C THR A 135 -8.10 -10.29 7.04
N GLY A 136 -8.89 -10.78 6.08
CA GLY A 136 -10.23 -11.29 6.30
C GLY A 136 -11.18 -10.23 6.88
N GLU A 137 -12.22 -10.68 7.59
CA GLU A 137 -13.20 -9.82 8.26
C GLU A 137 -12.67 -9.09 9.51
N LYS A 138 -11.41 -9.32 9.89
CA LYS A 138 -10.84 -8.79 11.14
C LYS A 138 -10.72 -7.27 11.17
N VAL A 139 -10.86 -6.60 10.03
CA VAL A 139 -10.45 -5.21 9.84
C VAL A 139 -11.65 -4.36 9.42
N LEU A 140 -12.20 -4.63 8.24
CA LEU A 140 -13.36 -3.91 7.70
C LEU A 140 -14.22 -4.91 6.92
N ASN A 141 -15.53 -4.94 7.19
CA ASN A 141 -16.45 -5.70 6.34
C ASN A 141 -16.73 -4.92 5.06
N ILE A 142 -15.96 -5.24 4.02
CA ILE A 142 -16.03 -4.60 2.70
C ILE A 142 -16.68 -5.47 1.63
N SER A 143 -17.18 -6.66 2.01
CA SER A 143 -17.81 -7.63 1.11
C SER A 143 -19.01 -7.07 0.34
N ASN A 144 -19.67 -6.05 0.89
CA ASN A 144 -20.88 -5.43 0.32
C ASN A 144 -20.69 -3.94 -0.05
N VAL A 145 -19.46 -3.43 -0.09
CA VAL A 145 -19.24 -2.02 -0.43
C VAL A 145 -19.44 -1.82 -1.94
N THR A 146 -20.42 -1.00 -2.27
CA THR A 146 -20.67 -0.52 -3.64
C THR A 146 -20.19 0.93 -3.76
N TYR A 147 -20.08 1.40 -5.00
CA TYR A 147 -19.73 2.80 -5.25
C TYR A 147 -20.76 3.81 -4.71
N GLU A 148 -22.01 3.40 -4.55
CA GLU A 148 -23.06 4.23 -3.92
C GLU A 148 -22.83 4.45 -2.42
N GLY A 149 -22.02 3.61 -1.76
CA GLY A 149 -21.69 3.70 -0.34
C GLY A 149 -20.24 4.08 -0.03
N ILE A 150 -19.48 4.55 -1.03
CA ILE A 150 -18.03 4.72 -0.90
C ILE A 150 -17.64 5.81 0.11
N GLU A 151 -18.40 6.90 0.22
CA GLU A 151 -18.14 7.98 1.18
C GLU A 151 -18.22 7.48 2.62
N LYS A 152 -19.32 6.77 2.96
CA LYS A 152 -19.48 6.15 4.27
C LYS A 152 -18.38 5.12 4.55
N ALA A 153 -17.92 4.40 3.52
CA ALA A 153 -16.80 3.49 3.67
C ALA A 153 -15.49 4.24 3.99
N ILE A 154 -15.22 5.37 3.31
CA ILE A 154 -14.08 6.25 3.59
C ILE A 154 -14.14 6.77 5.03
N GLU A 155 -15.29 7.26 5.50
CA GLU A 155 -15.46 7.74 6.88
C GLU A 155 -15.12 6.65 7.90
N ASN A 156 -15.63 5.43 7.71
CA ASN A 156 -15.34 4.29 8.59
C ASN A 156 -13.84 3.93 8.54
N MET A 157 -13.24 3.91 7.36
CA MET A 157 -11.81 3.66 7.18
C MET A 157 -10.96 4.70 7.90
N LEU A 158 -11.30 5.99 7.78
CA LEU A 158 -10.61 7.07 8.47
C LEU A 158 -10.70 6.91 9.99
N GLY A 159 -11.89 6.62 10.52
CA GLY A 159 -12.08 6.35 11.94
C GLY A 159 -11.23 5.17 12.43
N TYR A 160 -11.19 4.08 11.67
CA TYR A 160 -10.35 2.93 11.97
C TYR A 160 -8.85 3.24 11.91
N CYS A 161 -8.41 4.02 10.91
CA CYS A 161 -7.03 4.47 10.80
C CYS A 161 -6.60 5.29 12.02
N LEU A 162 -7.45 6.22 12.49
CA LEU A 162 -7.18 7.03 13.68
C LEU A 162 -7.03 6.17 14.94
N THR A 163 -7.88 5.16 15.10
CA THR A 163 -7.76 4.19 16.21
C THR A 163 -6.42 3.45 16.15
N LEU A 164 -6.04 2.92 14.98
CA LEU A 164 -4.75 2.24 14.82
C LEU A 164 -3.57 3.16 15.12
N ILE A 165 -3.63 4.44 14.69
CA ILE A 165 -2.59 5.42 15.00
C ILE A 165 -2.45 5.58 16.51
N HIS A 166 -3.56 5.81 17.22
CA HIS A 166 -3.53 6.01 18.66
C HIS A 166 -3.05 4.77 19.41
N ASP A 167 -3.48 3.57 19.01
CA ASP A 167 -3.06 2.30 19.62
C ASP A 167 -1.54 2.13 19.51
N ILE A 168 -1.00 2.24 18.30
CA ILE A 168 0.45 2.07 18.01
C ILE A 168 1.28 3.11 18.76
N GLU A 169 0.87 4.39 18.72
CA GLU A 169 1.56 5.47 19.41
C GLU A 169 1.54 5.25 20.92
N ASN A 170 0.40 4.82 21.48
CA ASN A 170 0.28 4.55 22.90
C ASN A 170 1.16 3.37 23.33
N ASP A 171 1.16 2.27 22.59
CA ASP A 171 1.98 1.10 22.89
C ASP A 171 3.47 1.46 22.89
N ILE A 172 3.96 2.10 21.82
CA ILE A 172 5.36 2.53 21.72
C ILE A 172 5.71 3.50 22.84
N THR A 173 4.84 4.47 23.13
CA THR A 173 5.13 5.48 24.15
C THR A 173 5.12 4.92 25.57
N ASN A 174 4.39 3.83 25.82
CA ASN A 174 4.42 3.13 27.11
C ASN A 174 5.48 2.02 27.16
N SER A 175 6.20 1.77 26.07
CA SER A 175 7.23 0.73 25.97
C SER A 175 8.57 1.20 26.53
N PHE A 176 8.68 1.33 27.86
CA PHE A 176 9.92 1.79 28.51
C PHE A 176 11.14 0.90 28.26
N ILE A 177 10.97 -0.30 27.68
CA ILE A 177 12.07 -1.15 27.22
C ILE A 177 13.06 -0.39 26.32
N PHE A 178 12.58 0.59 25.55
CA PHE A 178 13.43 1.42 24.70
C PHE A 178 14.28 2.45 25.47
N ALA A 179 14.02 2.64 26.76
CA ALA A 179 14.79 3.53 27.64
C ALA A 179 15.91 2.80 28.41
N ILE A 180 15.96 1.47 28.36
CA ILE A 180 16.90 0.67 29.15
C ILE A 180 18.34 1.05 28.82
N GLU A 181 19.14 1.17 29.89
CA GLU A 181 20.57 1.48 29.82
C GLU A 181 20.90 2.79 29.08
N ASN A 182 19.89 3.66 28.89
CA ASN A 182 20.09 4.99 28.37
C ASN A 182 20.50 5.92 29.52
N GLU A 183 21.72 6.46 29.46
CA GLU A 183 22.27 7.33 30.51
C GLU A 183 21.37 8.53 30.82
N LYS A 184 20.67 9.06 29.81
CA LYS A 184 19.72 10.18 29.98
C LYS A 184 18.59 9.83 30.95
N TYR A 185 18.16 8.57 30.97
CA TYR A 185 17.02 8.10 31.75
C TYR A 185 17.43 7.36 33.02
N LYS A 186 18.73 7.31 33.35
CA LYS A 186 19.26 6.53 34.49
C LYS A 186 18.58 6.81 35.83
N ASN A 187 18.16 8.06 36.04
CA ASN A 187 17.53 8.51 37.28
C ASN A 187 16.01 8.71 37.14
N TYR A 188 15.42 8.38 35.98
CA TYR A 188 14.00 8.54 35.73
C TYR A 188 13.28 7.26 36.16
N SER A 189 12.17 7.42 36.88
CA SER A 189 11.17 6.35 37.02
C SER A 189 10.51 6.03 35.67
N ILE A 190 9.89 4.85 35.57
CA ILE A 190 9.12 4.45 34.38
C ILE A 190 8.03 5.49 34.04
N GLU A 191 7.36 6.03 35.06
CA GLU A 191 6.35 7.08 34.87
C GLU A 191 6.96 8.36 34.29
N GLU A 192 8.13 8.80 34.79
CA GLU A 192 8.81 9.98 34.27
C GLU A 192 9.28 9.79 32.83
N VAL A 193 9.80 8.61 32.46
CA VAL A 193 10.19 8.29 31.08
C VAL A 193 8.98 8.40 30.15
N THR A 194 7.90 7.66 30.46
CA THR A 194 6.71 7.60 29.61
C THR A 194 6.01 8.96 29.52
N LYS A 195 5.91 9.70 30.64
CA LYS A 195 5.37 11.06 30.67
C LYS A 195 6.22 12.04 29.87
N TYR A 196 7.55 11.92 29.92
CA TYR A 196 8.44 12.73 29.09
C TYR A 196 8.23 12.44 27.61
N TRP A 197 8.17 11.17 27.21
CA TRP A 197 7.92 10.77 25.83
C TRP A 197 6.59 11.30 25.29
N LYS A 198 5.48 11.11 26.02
CA LYS A 198 4.14 11.63 25.66
C LYS A 198 4.12 13.13 25.41
N ASN A 199 4.82 13.89 26.25
CA ASN A 199 4.70 15.36 26.27
C ASN A 199 5.78 16.09 25.47
N LYS A 200 6.93 15.45 25.21
CA LYS A 200 8.13 16.14 24.72
C LYS A 200 8.72 15.54 23.46
N LEU A 201 8.36 14.32 23.09
CA LEU A 201 8.87 13.68 21.88
C LEU A 201 7.78 13.54 20.83
N THR A 202 8.18 13.76 19.58
CA THR A 202 7.37 13.38 18.43
C THR A 202 7.54 11.89 18.18
N PHE A 203 6.58 11.28 17.48
CA PHE A 203 6.67 9.89 17.10
C PHE A 203 7.96 9.58 16.31
N GLY A 204 8.38 10.46 15.40
CA GLY A 204 9.65 10.32 14.68
C GLY A 204 10.88 10.30 15.60
N ARG A 205 10.91 11.16 16.63
CA ARG A 205 11.99 11.15 17.63
C ARG A 205 12.00 9.89 18.50
N LEU A 206 10.84 9.26 18.71
CA LEU A 206 10.75 7.97 19.40
C LEU A 206 11.37 6.86 18.54
N ILE A 207 11.09 6.84 17.24
CA ILE A 207 11.71 5.90 16.30
C ILE A 207 13.24 6.08 16.30
N GLU A 208 13.74 7.31 16.19
CA GLU A 208 15.19 7.59 16.26
C GLU A 208 15.82 7.08 17.57
N LEU A 209 15.13 7.24 18.71
CA LEU A 209 15.61 6.71 19.99
C LEU A 209 15.68 5.18 19.99
N MET A 210 14.68 4.51 19.43
CA MET A 210 14.65 3.05 19.28
C MET A 210 15.83 2.60 18.41
N GLU A 211 16.02 3.21 17.25
CA GLU A 211 17.10 2.87 16.30
C GLU A 211 18.50 3.12 16.87
N ASN A 212 18.68 4.12 17.71
CA ASN A 212 19.98 4.36 18.36
C ASN A 212 20.36 3.26 19.36
N ARG A 213 19.39 2.50 19.87
CA ARG A 213 19.58 1.52 20.94
C ARG A 213 19.42 0.07 20.47
N PHE A 214 18.60 -0.14 19.45
CA PHE A 214 18.30 -1.46 18.92
C PHE A 214 18.66 -1.52 17.45
N ASP A 215 19.21 -2.66 17.04
CA ASP A 215 19.18 -3.11 15.66
C ASP A 215 17.78 -3.66 15.40
N ILE A 216 17.01 -2.91 14.61
CA ILE A 216 15.62 -3.21 14.27
C ILE A 216 15.59 -3.97 12.96
N ASP A 217 14.80 -5.05 12.89
CA ASP A 217 14.57 -5.76 11.64
C ASP A 217 14.26 -4.80 10.48
N SER A 218 14.88 -5.05 9.33
CA SER A 218 14.87 -4.12 8.20
C SER A 218 13.48 -3.89 7.62
N CYS A 219 12.59 -4.89 7.67
CA CYS A 219 11.21 -4.75 7.21
C CYS A 219 10.42 -3.89 8.20
N VAL A 220 10.56 -4.15 9.51
CA VAL A 220 9.90 -3.37 10.55
C VAL A 220 10.34 -1.91 10.52
N ARG A 221 11.64 -1.63 10.33
CA ARG A 221 12.16 -0.27 10.18
C ARG A 221 11.49 0.47 9.01
N LYS A 222 11.47 -0.16 7.82
CA LYS A 222 10.80 0.42 6.64
C LYS A 222 9.30 0.63 6.87
N SER A 223 8.65 -0.29 7.58
CA SER A 223 7.24 -0.15 7.97
C SER A 223 7.02 1.04 8.89
N LEU A 224 7.87 1.26 9.91
CA LEU A 224 7.81 2.42 10.81
C LEU A 224 8.00 3.73 10.06
N GLU A 225 8.97 3.80 9.14
CA GLU A 225 9.19 4.96 8.28
C GLU A 225 7.97 5.27 7.40
N LEU A 226 7.44 4.24 6.72
CA LEU A 226 6.25 4.36 5.88
C LEU A 226 5.03 4.80 6.72
N PHE A 227 4.86 4.22 7.89
CA PHE A 227 3.76 4.57 8.80
C PHE A 227 3.86 6.02 9.26
N LEU A 228 5.04 6.51 9.63
CA LEU A 228 5.23 7.91 10.04
C LEU A 228 4.82 8.87 8.91
N VAL A 229 5.26 8.61 7.68
CA VAL A 229 4.87 9.41 6.50
C VAL A 229 3.37 9.37 6.28
N GLN A 230 2.78 8.17 6.30
CA GLN A 230 1.37 8.00 6.02
C GLN A 230 0.47 8.61 7.10
N ARG A 231 0.81 8.39 8.37
CA ARG A 231 0.12 8.95 9.54
C ARG A 231 0.12 10.48 9.50
N ASN A 232 1.25 11.10 9.15
CA ASN A 232 1.33 12.55 9.02
C ASN A 232 0.48 13.08 7.86
N LYS A 233 0.42 12.35 6.73
CA LYS A 233 -0.47 12.71 5.63
C LYS A 233 -1.94 12.57 6.04
N ILE A 234 -2.32 11.53 6.77
CA ILE A 234 -3.69 11.37 7.31
C ILE A 234 -4.04 12.55 8.23
N ALA A 235 -3.15 12.91 9.15
CA ALA A 235 -3.42 13.97 10.13
C ALA A 235 -3.43 15.39 9.54
N HIS A 236 -2.63 15.66 8.49
CA HIS A 236 -2.35 17.04 8.07
C HIS A 236 -2.43 17.32 6.57
N GLY A 237 -2.42 16.29 5.73
CA GLY A 237 -2.10 16.44 4.31
C GLY A 237 -3.12 15.88 3.32
N LEU A 238 -4.08 15.03 3.74
CA LEU A 238 -5.10 14.48 2.84
C LEU A 238 -6.02 15.57 2.27
N THR A 239 -6.44 16.53 3.10
CA THR A 239 -7.39 17.59 2.71
C THR A 239 -6.83 18.63 1.75
N LYS A 240 -5.52 18.59 1.46
CA LYS A 240 -4.83 19.56 0.60
C LYS A 240 -4.30 18.95 -0.69
N ASP A 241 -4.49 17.66 -0.88
CA ASP A 241 -3.94 16.90 -2.00
C ASP A 241 -5.05 16.61 -3.01
N GLU A 242 -4.95 17.20 -4.19
CA GLU A 242 -5.90 17.02 -5.29
C GLU A 242 -6.07 15.55 -5.72
N ARG A 243 -5.06 14.70 -5.45
CA ARG A 243 -5.13 13.26 -5.73
C ARG A 243 -6.25 12.58 -4.97
N TYR A 244 -6.54 13.07 -3.76
CA TYR A 244 -7.50 12.50 -2.82
C TYR A 244 -8.76 13.37 -2.69
N ASP A 245 -9.06 14.19 -3.69
CA ASP A 245 -10.24 15.05 -3.69
C ASP A 245 -11.54 14.23 -3.59
N ILE A 246 -12.17 14.30 -2.42
CA ILE A 246 -13.37 13.54 -2.08
C ILE A 246 -14.60 13.97 -2.89
N GLU A 247 -14.57 15.13 -3.52
CA GLU A 247 -15.66 15.60 -4.39
C GLU A 247 -15.61 14.93 -5.78
N THR A 248 -14.50 14.23 -6.09
CA THR A 248 -14.33 13.53 -7.36
C THR A 248 -14.38 12.01 -7.16
N PHE A 249 -15.02 11.31 -8.09
CA PHE A 249 -15.12 9.85 -8.04
C PHE A 249 -13.74 9.15 -8.06
N TRP A 250 -12.79 9.66 -8.84
CA TRP A 250 -11.43 9.14 -8.84
C TRP A 250 -10.71 9.46 -7.52
N GLY A 251 -10.82 10.69 -7.00
CA GLY A 251 -10.19 11.05 -5.71
C GLY A 251 -10.71 10.23 -4.54
N GLN A 252 -12.01 9.92 -4.49
CA GLN A 252 -12.59 8.96 -3.53
C GLN A 252 -11.93 7.57 -3.65
N LYS A 253 -11.77 7.04 -4.86
CA LYS A 253 -11.11 5.74 -5.07
C LYS A 253 -9.64 5.77 -4.64
N GLU A 254 -8.92 6.83 -4.96
CA GLU A 254 -7.52 7.03 -4.56
C GLU A 254 -7.38 7.07 -3.04
N LEU A 255 -8.27 7.80 -2.37
CA LEU A 255 -8.29 7.86 -0.92
C LEU A 255 -8.52 6.46 -0.32
N VAL A 256 -9.45 5.68 -0.87
CA VAL A 256 -9.63 4.27 -0.49
C VAL A 256 -8.34 3.47 -0.67
N GLY A 257 -7.68 3.56 -1.82
CA GLY A 257 -6.43 2.83 -2.08
C GLY A 257 -5.32 3.20 -1.10
N TYR A 258 -5.20 4.48 -0.80
CA TYR A 258 -4.27 5.00 0.20
C TYR A 258 -4.58 4.46 1.60
N LEU A 259 -5.84 4.54 2.05
CA LEU A 259 -6.26 4.06 3.37
C LEU A 259 -6.08 2.54 3.50
N CYS A 260 -6.38 1.76 2.46
CA CYS A 260 -6.10 0.31 2.45
C CYS A 260 -4.62 0.01 2.65
N THR A 261 -3.74 0.75 1.97
CA THR A 261 -2.29 0.59 2.10
C THR A 261 -1.82 0.94 3.51
N PHE A 262 -2.33 2.04 4.07
CA PHE A 262 -2.03 2.43 5.45
C PHE A 262 -2.46 1.36 6.45
N ILE A 263 -3.72 0.90 6.36
CA ILE A 263 -4.29 -0.09 7.27
C ILE A 263 -3.46 -1.39 7.25
N ASN A 264 -3.09 -1.86 6.06
CA ASN A 264 -2.27 -3.06 5.91
C ASN A 264 -0.93 -2.93 6.66
N ASN A 265 -0.23 -1.80 6.49
CA ASN A 265 1.03 -1.55 7.19
C ASN A 265 0.83 -1.38 8.71
N ALA A 266 -0.21 -0.64 9.11
CA ALA A 266 -0.49 -0.32 10.51
C ALA A 266 -0.87 -1.55 11.33
N ILE A 267 -1.62 -2.51 10.79
CA ILE A 267 -1.96 -3.75 11.50
C ILE A 267 -0.70 -4.55 11.85
N LEU A 268 0.23 -4.68 10.89
CA LEU A 268 1.50 -5.37 11.14
C LEU A 268 2.32 -4.63 12.22
N LEU A 269 2.34 -3.30 12.17
CA LEU A 269 3.03 -2.51 13.19
C LEU A 269 2.35 -2.53 14.55
N LYS A 270 1.04 -2.72 14.61
CA LYS A 270 0.32 -2.88 15.88
C LYS A 270 0.79 -4.14 16.61
N GLU A 271 1.01 -5.24 15.90
CA GLU A 271 1.58 -6.46 16.48
C GLU A 271 2.98 -6.21 17.06
N VAL A 272 3.81 -5.44 16.34
CA VAL A 272 5.17 -5.07 16.76
C VAL A 272 5.14 -4.10 17.96
N SER A 273 4.29 -3.08 17.95
CA SER A 273 4.20 -2.11 19.05
C SER A 273 3.73 -2.78 20.33
N GLU A 274 2.73 -3.64 20.23
CA GLU A 274 2.23 -4.40 21.37
C GLU A 274 3.30 -5.36 21.91
N SER A 275 4.10 -5.97 21.04
CA SER A 275 5.22 -6.83 21.46
C SER A 275 6.23 -6.07 22.34
N ALA A 276 6.54 -4.81 21.99
CA ALA A 276 7.42 -3.97 22.78
C ALA A 276 6.81 -3.55 24.12
N TYR A 277 5.50 -3.32 24.14
CA TYR A 277 4.78 -3.01 25.37
C TYR A 277 4.79 -4.21 26.32
N ILE A 278 4.50 -5.42 25.81
CA ILE A 278 4.54 -6.66 26.58
C ILE A 278 5.96 -6.95 27.08
N ALA A 279 6.99 -6.74 26.26
CA ALA A 279 8.38 -6.89 26.68
C ALA A 279 8.74 -5.90 27.81
N SER A 280 8.22 -4.68 27.77
CA SER A 280 8.35 -3.70 28.86
C SER A 280 7.69 -4.21 30.15
N MET A 281 6.46 -4.74 30.08
CA MET A 281 5.80 -5.34 31.26
C MET A 281 6.61 -6.51 31.84
N SER A 282 7.08 -7.41 30.98
CA SER A 282 7.92 -8.55 31.36
C SER A 282 9.18 -8.11 32.10
N LEU A 283 9.85 -7.07 31.61
CA LEU A 283 11.00 -6.52 32.31
C LEU A 283 10.62 -5.89 33.66
N GLY A 284 9.52 -5.14 33.72
CA GLY A 284 9.03 -4.55 34.96
C GLY A 284 8.82 -5.61 36.04
N TYR A 285 8.15 -6.70 35.66
CA TYR A 285 7.99 -7.88 36.50
C TYR A 285 9.32 -8.47 36.97
N HIS A 286 10.30 -8.63 36.07
CA HIS A 286 11.63 -9.13 36.42
C HIS A 286 12.36 -8.22 37.43
N LEU A 287 12.31 -6.90 37.23
CA LEU A 287 12.94 -5.93 38.13
C LEU A 287 12.32 -5.95 39.53
N MET A 288 11.00 -6.11 39.63
CA MET A 288 10.27 -6.17 40.90
C MET A 288 10.40 -7.51 41.64
N GLN A 289 10.89 -8.56 40.96
CA GLN A 289 10.93 -9.92 41.50
C GLN A 289 11.77 -10.02 42.78
N LYS A 290 12.89 -9.30 42.86
CA LYS A 290 13.79 -9.36 44.03
C LYS A 290 13.13 -8.85 45.31
N GLU A 291 12.31 -7.80 45.19
CA GLU A 291 11.62 -7.17 46.33
C GLU A 291 10.36 -7.94 46.74
N ASN A 292 9.79 -8.72 45.81
CA ASN A 292 8.52 -9.44 46.00
C ASN A 292 8.70 -10.96 46.16
N LYS A 293 9.90 -11.46 46.48
CA LYS A 293 10.20 -12.91 46.58
C LYS A 293 9.28 -13.70 47.52
N ASN A 294 8.72 -13.06 48.54
CA ASN A 294 7.82 -13.71 49.51
C ASN A 294 6.34 -13.42 49.25
N ASN A 295 6.03 -12.57 48.26
CA ASN A 295 4.66 -12.22 47.91
C ASN A 295 4.08 -13.30 46.99
N LYS A 296 3.38 -14.27 47.58
CA LYS A 296 2.77 -15.41 46.86
C LYS A 296 1.82 -14.98 45.74
N LYS A 297 1.10 -13.86 45.91
CA LYS A 297 0.19 -13.35 44.88
C LYS A 297 0.98 -12.85 43.67
N PHE A 298 2.01 -12.02 43.91
CA PHE A 298 2.89 -11.52 42.84
C PHE A 298 3.57 -12.66 42.07
N LEU A 299 4.09 -13.68 42.77
CA LEU A 299 4.73 -14.83 42.11
C LEU A 299 3.75 -15.64 41.26
N LYS A 300 2.48 -15.73 41.69
CA LYS A 300 1.44 -16.35 40.89
C LYS A 300 1.16 -15.52 39.64
N ASP A 301 0.91 -14.22 39.79
CA ASP A 301 0.62 -13.31 38.67
C ASP A 301 1.77 -13.31 37.64
N LEU A 302 3.03 -13.34 38.11
CA LEU A 302 4.23 -13.47 37.28
C LEU A 302 4.25 -14.79 36.48
N ASN A 303 3.99 -15.91 37.15
CA ASN A 303 3.97 -17.22 36.51
C ASN A 303 2.83 -17.32 35.50
N ASP A 304 1.64 -16.83 35.85
CA ASP A 304 0.47 -16.81 34.98
C ASP A 304 0.78 -15.97 33.72
N PHE A 305 1.36 -14.78 33.88
CA PHE A 305 1.80 -13.92 32.78
C PHE A 305 2.79 -14.61 31.83
N HIS A 306 3.85 -15.23 32.36
CA HIS A 306 4.83 -15.93 31.53
C HIS A 306 4.36 -17.27 30.98
N SER A 307 3.29 -17.85 31.54
CA SER A 307 2.71 -19.10 31.06
C SER A 307 1.77 -18.90 29.87
N ASP A 308 1.19 -17.70 29.73
CA ASP A 308 0.25 -17.34 28.68
C ASP A 308 0.89 -17.49 27.28
N PRO A 309 0.33 -18.33 26.38
CA PRO A 309 0.82 -18.49 25.02
C PRO A 309 0.92 -17.18 24.23
N TYR A 310 -0.04 -16.27 24.43
CA TYR A 310 -0.07 -14.98 23.76
C TYR A 310 1.13 -14.11 24.16
N ILE A 311 1.41 -14.05 25.46
CA ILE A 311 2.56 -13.31 25.99
C ILE A 311 3.87 -13.89 25.46
N LYS A 312 4.00 -15.22 25.41
CA LYS A 312 5.19 -15.88 24.85
C LYS A 312 5.41 -15.53 23.38
N GLU A 313 4.35 -15.58 22.58
CA GLU A 313 4.39 -15.22 21.16
C GLU A 313 4.87 -13.77 20.97
N LYS A 314 4.29 -12.83 21.72
CA LYS A 314 4.67 -11.42 21.67
C LYS A 314 6.09 -11.17 22.13
N LEU A 315 6.56 -11.85 23.19
CA LEU A 315 7.95 -11.76 23.60
C LEU A 315 8.91 -12.30 22.53
N SER A 316 8.58 -13.42 21.88
CA SER A 316 9.37 -13.95 20.77
C SER A 316 9.47 -12.93 19.64
N LEU A 317 8.33 -12.37 19.21
CA LEU A 317 8.29 -11.35 18.17
C LEU A 317 9.16 -10.13 18.51
N PHE A 318 9.12 -9.67 19.77
CA PHE A 318 9.97 -8.56 20.21
C PHE A 318 11.46 -8.89 20.05
N PHE A 319 11.92 -10.05 20.52
CA PHE A 319 13.34 -10.42 20.46
C PHE A 319 13.83 -10.74 19.03
N ASP A 320 12.95 -11.23 18.17
CA ASP A 320 13.25 -11.41 16.75
C ASP A 320 13.37 -10.06 16.02
N THR A 321 12.61 -9.06 16.47
CA THR A 321 12.53 -7.74 15.84
C THR A 321 13.57 -6.74 16.35
N PHE A 322 13.84 -6.72 17.66
CA PHE A 322 14.63 -5.70 18.34
C PHE A 322 15.82 -6.35 19.05
N LYS A 323 17.03 -6.16 18.50
CA LYS A 323 18.27 -6.65 19.10
C LYS A 323 19.03 -5.49 19.74
N LEU A 324 19.32 -5.57 21.04
CA LEU A 324 20.07 -4.52 21.73
C LEU A 324 21.48 -4.38 21.11
N LYS A 325 21.91 -3.13 20.89
CA LYS A 325 23.23 -2.80 20.32
C LYS A 325 24.37 -2.87 21.32
#